data_AF-A0AAV9ZC55-F1
#
_entry.id   AF-A0AAV9ZC55-F1
#
_cell.length_a   1.000
_cell.length_b   1.000
_cell.length_c   1.000
_cell.angle_alpha   90.00
_cell.angle_beta   90.00
_cell.angle_gamma   90.00
#
_symmetry.space_group_name_H-M   'P 1'
#
loop_
_entity.id
_entity.type
_entity.pdbx_description
1 polymer ?
#
loop_
_entity_poly.entity_id
_entity_poly.type
_entity_poly.pdbx_seq_one_letter_code
_entity_poly.pdbx_strand_id
1 'polypeptide(L)'
;MHKPRNPPTFLRRFNLRLLFAAVLLSCVGYYAGRLSTLPSDLPSSNVLVHKAEIQELEARPVHLNGLPTQAFRGTSRTLSLSPQSDWNVDNLRDDVQYITSWPGTGYTNDLIGYMHLIYLALLTERVPIVPFFTPTHVSYKSPNPVPPIDFGVMFDVPRLSKALGIPILEWWQVKVRAYPNLVALRLYDTQDKNSTTLDSLGCWSIWKGVRPTHKDPHPSTAPGILHLVLTFLSDISWTTPPSWIKLVKEDPNEPHAKFTSLMALSFPDMRKKNLRTPTPSPRLKLSLPPDEQLMCLDHMYWVANVVPHEYMEEFSTGWRLVGKHLHWNPRVEALAREYTRQSLGLLENEAIPPISLTQYIAVHVRHGDFGAWCTRPLNECFAPLSAYALRVDEVKEELKTKKGISVEHVILTSDETDGAFWEEAKGFGWHRVDHDRGRTIEKYGRWYPLILDAAIQSGGVGMVGSKLSTVSLIAAHRVRAWQGGVVRIVKWGKPGADDH
;
A
#
# COMPACT_ATOMS: atom_id res chain seq x y z
N MET A 1 24.34 -42.76 48.02
CA MET A 1 25.00 -42.88 46.71
C MET A 1 24.09 -42.28 45.65
N HIS A 2 24.57 -41.22 44.98
CA HIS A 2 23.77 -40.23 44.27
C HIS A 2 23.50 -40.59 42.80
N LYS A 3 22.26 -40.35 42.36
CA LYS A 3 21.87 -40.17 40.95
C LYS A 3 22.47 -38.85 40.41
N PRO A 4 22.94 -38.80 39.14
CA PRO A 4 23.46 -37.57 38.57
C PRO A 4 22.30 -36.62 38.23
N ARG A 5 22.43 -35.35 38.66
CA ARG A 5 21.55 -34.24 38.29
C ARG A 5 21.99 -33.65 36.95
N ASN A 6 21.04 -33.45 36.05
CA ASN A 6 21.25 -32.68 34.81
C ASN A 6 21.50 -31.20 35.13
N PRO A 7 22.33 -30.50 34.33
CA PRO A 7 22.62 -29.08 34.52
C PRO A 7 21.43 -28.20 34.11
N PRO A 8 21.29 -26.98 34.67
CA PRO A 8 20.20 -26.07 34.33
C PRO A 8 20.46 -25.42 32.96
N THR A 9 19.45 -25.46 32.10
CA THR A 9 19.35 -24.67 30.87
C THR A 9 19.21 -23.19 31.21
N PHE A 10 20.34 -22.48 31.25
CA PHE A 10 20.39 -21.03 31.23
C PHE A 10 20.64 -20.55 29.78
N LEU A 11 19.97 -19.47 29.38
CA LEU A 11 20.12 -18.71 28.12
C LEU A 11 19.49 -19.28 26.83
N ARG A 12 18.31 -18.76 26.48
CA ARG A 12 18.09 -17.87 25.30
C ARG A 12 16.61 -17.45 25.21
N ARG A 13 16.19 -16.54 26.09
CA ARG A 13 15.09 -15.62 25.75
C ARG A 13 15.71 -14.44 25.03
N PHE A 14 15.84 -14.56 23.71
CA PHE A 14 16.22 -13.43 22.87
C PHE A 14 15.07 -12.41 22.94
N ASN A 15 15.36 -11.23 23.47
CA ASN A 15 14.36 -10.23 23.81
C ASN A 15 13.81 -9.59 22.54
N LEU A 16 12.64 -10.06 22.05
CA LEU A 16 11.96 -9.50 20.87
C LEU A 16 11.77 -7.97 20.98
N ARG A 17 11.61 -7.45 22.21
CA ARG A 17 11.49 -6.02 22.51
C ARG A 17 12.71 -5.19 22.12
N LEU A 18 13.92 -5.76 22.19
CA LEU A 18 15.16 -5.07 21.82
C LEU A 18 15.33 -4.96 20.29
N LEU A 19 14.86 -5.98 19.54
CA LEU A 19 14.87 -5.94 18.07
C LEU A 19 13.86 -4.92 17.53
N PHE A 20 12.67 -4.84 18.12
CA PHE A 20 11.66 -3.84 17.76
C PHE A 20 12.06 -2.41 18.16
N ALA A 21 12.71 -2.23 19.32
CA ALA A 21 13.26 -0.94 19.71
C ALA A 21 14.35 -0.47 18.73
N ALA A 22 15.18 -1.37 18.20
CA ALA A 22 16.21 -1.02 17.21
C ALA A 22 15.61 -0.60 15.85
N VAL A 23 14.50 -1.20 15.42
CA VAL A 23 13.78 -0.81 14.18
C VAL A 23 13.04 0.52 14.36
N LEU A 24 12.45 0.78 15.52
CA LEU A 24 11.84 2.08 15.83
C LEU A 24 12.89 3.19 15.95
N LEU A 25 14.03 2.92 16.59
CA LEU A 25 15.12 3.89 16.75
C LEU A 25 15.83 4.21 15.43
N SER A 26 15.95 3.25 14.49
CA SER A 26 16.50 3.53 13.16
C SER A 26 15.58 4.41 12.31
N CYS A 27 14.26 4.25 12.46
CA CYS A 27 13.28 5.14 11.84
C CYS A 27 13.24 6.54 12.48
N VAL A 28 13.33 6.64 13.81
CA VAL A 28 13.29 7.94 14.53
C VAL A 28 14.58 8.75 14.32
N GLY A 29 15.75 8.10 14.35
CA GLY A 29 17.03 8.77 14.06
C GLY A 29 17.12 9.33 12.64
N TYR A 30 16.44 8.70 11.68
CA TYR A 30 16.40 9.11 10.28
C TYR A 30 15.59 10.40 10.05
N TYR A 31 14.42 10.55 10.69
CA TYR A 31 13.59 11.74 10.50
C TYR A 31 14.07 12.94 11.34
N ALA A 32 14.62 12.71 12.54
CA ALA A 32 15.18 13.77 13.38
C ALA A 32 16.40 14.47 12.73
N GLY A 33 17.19 13.76 11.91
CA GLY A 33 18.32 14.32 11.17
C GLY A 33 17.95 15.18 9.95
N ARG A 34 16.73 15.00 9.39
CA ARG A 34 16.26 15.77 8.22
C ARG A 34 15.50 17.05 8.59
N LEU A 35 14.81 17.08 9.73
CA LEU A 35 14.11 18.29 10.18
C LEU A 35 15.08 19.40 10.64
N SER A 36 16.32 19.05 10.98
CA SER A 36 17.35 20.00 11.43
C SER A 36 18.26 20.53 10.32
N THR A 37 18.13 20.05 9.08
CA THR A 37 19.06 20.37 7.97
C THR A 37 18.38 20.90 6.70
N LEU A 38 17.07 21.17 6.72
CA LEU A 38 16.40 21.88 5.62
C LEU A 38 16.75 23.38 5.68
N PRO A 39 17.44 23.95 4.69
CA PRO A 39 17.61 25.39 4.59
C PRO A 39 16.24 26.04 4.38
N SER A 40 15.95 27.13 5.10
CA SER A 40 14.75 27.94 4.94
C SER A 40 14.65 28.62 3.56
N ASP A 41 15.73 28.64 2.80
CA ASP A 41 15.87 29.42 1.57
C ASP A 41 16.45 28.55 0.45
N LEU A 42 15.57 27.89 -0.30
CA LEU A 42 15.90 27.43 -1.65
C LEU A 42 15.47 28.54 -2.62
N PRO A 43 16.38 29.09 -3.45
CA PRO A 43 16.02 30.10 -4.43
C PRO A 43 15.06 29.48 -5.45
N SER A 44 14.02 30.24 -5.79
CA SER A 44 13.10 29.92 -6.89
C SER A 44 13.90 29.75 -8.19
N SER A 45 14.27 28.52 -8.53
CA SER A 45 14.80 28.23 -9.85
C SER A 45 13.64 28.33 -10.83
N ASN A 46 13.71 29.36 -11.68
CA ASN A 46 12.86 29.53 -12.84
C ASN A 46 13.06 28.36 -13.80
N VAL A 47 12.36 27.26 -13.56
CA VAL A 47 12.09 26.24 -14.56
C VAL A 47 10.94 26.78 -15.39
N LEU A 48 11.28 27.63 -16.37
CA LEU A 48 10.41 27.97 -17.50
C LEU A 48 10.26 26.72 -18.37
N VAL A 49 9.49 25.75 -17.89
CA VAL A 49 8.88 24.75 -18.77
C VAL A 49 7.66 25.42 -19.38
N HIS A 50 7.64 25.50 -20.70
CA HIS A 50 6.57 26.12 -21.47
C HIS A 50 5.20 25.56 -21.04
N LYS A 51 4.41 26.36 -20.32
CA LYS A 51 3.03 26.03 -19.90
C LYS A 51 2.13 25.56 -21.05
N ALA A 52 2.45 25.95 -22.28
CA ALA A 52 1.72 25.54 -23.48
C ALA A 52 1.87 24.03 -23.80
N GLU A 53 3.00 23.41 -23.45
CA GLU A 53 3.29 22.01 -23.79
C GLU A 53 2.64 21.02 -22.79
N ILE A 54 2.41 21.47 -21.55
CA ILE A 54 1.73 20.68 -20.50
C ILE A 54 0.21 20.64 -20.73
N GLN A 55 -0.41 21.75 -21.16
CA GLN A 55 -1.84 21.76 -21.50
C GLN A 55 -2.19 20.86 -22.70
N GLU A 56 -1.27 20.67 -23.65
CA GLU A 56 -1.48 19.78 -24.79
C GLU A 56 -1.37 18.28 -24.41
N LEU A 57 -0.63 17.96 -23.35
CA LEU A 57 -0.55 16.60 -22.78
C LEU A 57 -1.76 16.22 -21.91
N GLU A 58 -2.47 17.19 -21.35
CA GLU A 58 -3.70 16.98 -20.56
C GLU A 58 -4.93 16.71 -21.42
N ALA A 59 -4.96 17.22 -22.66
CA ALA A 59 -6.10 17.11 -23.57
C ALA A 59 -6.11 15.84 -24.44
N ARG A 60 -4.99 15.09 -24.51
CA ARG A 60 -4.93 13.84 -25.28
C ARG A 60 -5.17 12.65 -24.35
N PRO A 61 -6.24 11.85 -24.54
CA PRO A 61 -6.30 10.54 -23.91
C PRO A 61 -5.04 9.77 -24.34
N VAL A 62 -4.21 9.38 -23.38
CA VAL A 62 -3.13 8.42 -23.62
C VAL A 62 -3.81 7.11 -23.99
N HIS A 63 -4.02 6.91 -25.28
CA HIS A 63 -4.43 5.64 -25.82
C HIS A 63 -3.27 4.67 -25.59
N LEU A 64 -3.46 3.69 -24.69
CA LEU A 64 -2.57 2.55 -24.46
C LEU A 64 -2.41 1.64 -25.71
N ASN A 65 -2.84 2.09 -26.88
CA ASN A 65 -2.75 1.40 -28.16
C ASN A 65 -1.30 1.19 -28.65
N GLY A 66 -0.30 1.79 -27.99
CA GLY A 66 1.12 1.65 -28.29
C GLY A 66 1.90 0.67 -27.40
N LEU A 67 1.31 0.13 -26.32
CA LEU A 67 1.89 -1.02 -25.64
C LEU A 67 1.52 -2.28 -26.43
N PRO A 68 2.40 -3.29 -26.53
CA PRO A 68 2.14 -4.54 -27.25
C PRO A 68 1.05 -5.38 -26.55
N THR A 69 -0.20 -4.91 -26.63
CA THR A 69 -1.39 -5.66 -26.21
C THR A 69 -1.69 -6.82 -27.14
N GLN A 70 -1.02 -6.91 -28.30
CA GLN A 70 -1.20 -7.99 -29.26
C GLN A 70 -0.76 -9.36 -28.71
N ALA A 71 0.22 -9.42 -27.79
CA ALA A 71 0.63 -10.69 -27.17
C ALA A 71 -0.49 -11.33 -26.32
N PHE A 72 -1.39 -10.52 -25.74
CA PHE A 72 -2.47 -11.01 -24.87
C PHE A 72 -3.85 -11.09 -25.54
N ARG A 73 -4.03 -10.52 -26.74
CA ARG A 73 -5.32 -10.60 -27.47
C ARG A 73 -5.71 -12.03 -27.89
N GLY A 74 -4.78 -12.99 -27.85
CA GLY A 74 -5.04 -14.40 -28.14
C GLY A 74 -5.28 -15.29 -26.90
N THR A 75 -5.11 -14.78 -25.68
CA THR A 75 -5.08 -15.62 -24.45
C THR A 75 -6.22 -15.33 -23.47
N SER A 76 -7.38 -14.86 -23.97
CA SER A 76 -8.66 -14.92 -23.23
C SER A 76 -9.17 -16.37 -23.04
N ARG A 77 -8.26 -17.34 -22.89
CA ARG A 77 -8.55 -18.58 -22.16
C ARG A 77 -8.32 -18.23 -20.71
N THR A 78 -9.40 -18.26 -19.94
CA THR A 78 -9.37 -18.32 -18.47
C THR A 78 -8.12 -19.05 -18.01
N LEU A 79 -7.22 -18.35 -17.31
CA LEU A 79 -6.17 -18.96 -16.50
C LEU A 79 -6.90 -19.75 -15.40
N SER A 80 -7.39 -20.94 -15.74
CA SER A 80 -8.03 -21.86 -14.82
C SER A 80 -6.92 -22.54 -14.02
N LEU A 81 -6.32 -21.77 -13.11
CA LEU A 81 -5.42 -22.30 -12.11
C LEU A 81 -6.28 -22.79 -10.95
N SER A 82 -6.30 -24.10 -10.74
CA SER A 82 -6.82 -24.68 -9.50
C SER A 82 -5.72 -24.52 -8.44
N PRO A 83 -5.99 -23.92 -7.27
CA PRO A 83 -4.99 -23.82 -6.20
C PRO A 83 -4.48 -25.21 -5.81
N GLN A 84 -3.17 -25.42 -5.92
CA GLN A 84 -2.51 -26.68 -5.57
C GLN A 84 -1.88 -26.58 -4.17
N SER A 85 -1.80 -27.71 -3.46
CA SER A 85 -1.20 -27.79 -2.13
C SER A 85 0.32 -27.69 -2.17
N ASP A 86 0.97 -28.08 -3.25
CA ASP A 86 2.42 -27.97 -3.41
C ASP A 86 2.71 -26.92 -4.49
N TRP A 87 3.66 -26.00 -4.25
CA TRP A 87 4.15 -25.23 -5.40
C TRP A 87 5.06 -26.11 -6.23
N ASN A 88 4.80 -26.09 -7.52
CA ASN A 88 5.85 -26.22 -8.51
C ASN A 88 5.61 -25.09 -9.51
N VAL A 89 6.65 -24.67 -10.23
CA VAL A 89 6.49 -23.79 -11.41
C VAL A 89 5.43 -24.32 -12.37
N ASP A 90 5.17 -25.63 -12.36
CA ASP A 90 4.09 -26.33 -13.08
C ASP A 90 2.66 -25.83 -12.76
N ASN A 91 2.47 -25.12 -11.64
CA ASN A 91 1.18 -24.46 -11.34
C ASN A 91 0.96 -23.21 -12.18
N LEU A 92 2.01 -22.72 -12.84
CA LEU A 92 1.98 -21.61 -13.77
C LEU A 92 2.04 -22.17 -15.19
N ARG A 93 1.56 -21.38 -16.15
CA ARG A 93 1.69 -21.77 -17.55
C ARG A 93 3.12 -21.53 -18.03
N ASP A 94 3.71 -22.53 -18.66
CA ASP A 94 5.06 -22.46 -19.21
C ASP A 94 5.22 -21.42 -20.32
N ASP A 95 4.13 -21.09 -21.02
CA ASP A 95 4.10 -20.09 -22.09
C ASP A 95 3.85 -18.65 -21.60
N VAL A 96 3.83 -18.44 -20.28
CA VAL A 96 3.53 -17.14 -19.66
C VAL A 96 4.64 -16.75 -18.68
N GLN A 97 5.02 -15.47 -18.72
CA GLN A 97 5.91 -14.87 -17.73
C GLN A 97 5.11 -14.12 -16.67
N TYR A 98 5.54 -14.23 -15.43
CA TYR A 98 4.89 -13.70 -14.24
C TYR A 98 5.82 -12.77 -13.48
N ILE A 99 5.23 -11.93 -12.64
CA ILE A 99 5.97 -11.05 -11.72
C ILE A 99 5.27 -10.94 -10.36
N THR A 100 6.03 -10.95 -9.28
CA THR A 100 5.54 -10.77 -7.91
C THR A 100 6.47 -9.87 -7.09
N SER A 101 5.94 -9.31 -6.00
CA SER A 101 6.73 -8.69 -4.93
C SER A 101 6.08 -8.95 -3.57
N TRP A 102 6.69 -8.49 -2.47
CA TRP A 102 6.15 -8.72 -1.13
C TRP A 102 5.76 -7.42 -0.39
N PRO A 103 4.63 -7.41 0.34
CA PRO A 103 4.23 -6.29 1.18
C PRO A 103 5.09 -6.20 2.45
N GLY A 104 5.12 -5.05 3.11
CA GLY A 104 5.88 -4.93 4.36
C GLY A 104 5.89 -3.55 5.00
N THR A 105 5.04 -2.62 4.56
CA THR A 105 5.15 -1.20 4.90
C THR A 105 3.84 -0.55 5.34
N GLY A 106 2.78 -1.33 5.53
CA GLY A 106 1.45 -0.86 5.92
C GLY A 106 0.51 -0.73 4.74
N TYR A 107 -0.80 -0.73 5.00
CA TYR A 107 -1.83 -0.91 3.97
C TYR A 107 -1.65 -0.01 2.73
N THR A 108 -1.56 1.30 2.89
CA THR A 108 -1.45 2.21 1.74
C THR A 108 -0.09 2.16 1.07
N ASN A 109 0.97 1.89 1.81
CA ASN A 109 2.30 1.73 1.24
C ASN A 109 2.39 0.42 0.44
N ASP A 110 1.77 -0.65 0.94
CA ASP A 110 1.63 -1.92 0.23
C ASP A 110 0.75 -1.75 -1.02
N LEU A 111 -0.34 -0.97 -0.94
CA LEU A 111 -1.15 -0.61 -2.11
C LEU A 111 -0.34 0.14 -3.18
N ILE A 112 0.49 1.11 -2.77
CA ILE A 112 1.42 1.79 -3.68
C ILE A 112 2.42 0.81 -4.28
N GLY A 113 2.97 -0.09 -3.47
CA GLY A 113 3.82 -1.18 -3.94
C GLY A 113 3.12 -2.07 -4.98
N TYR A 114 1.82 -2.37 -4.81
CA TYR A 114 1.05 -3.16 -5.78
C TYR A 114 0.77 -2.38 -7.06
N MET A 115 0.50 -1.07 -6.98
CA MET A 115 0.41 -0.22 -8.19
C MET A 115 1.73 -0.26 -8.97
N HIS A 116 2.86 -0.17 -8.28
CA HIS A 116 4.18 -0.25 -8.90
C HIS A 116 4.49 -1.64 -9.46
N LEU A 117 4.10 -2.72 -8.76
CA LEU A 117 4.22 -4.09 -9.25
C LEU A 117 3.45 -4.29 -10.56
N ILE A 118 2.18 -3.89 -10.60
CA ILE A 118 1.32 -4.03 -11.78
C ILE A 118 1.84 -3.13 -12.92
N TYR A 119 2.32 -1.93 -12.62
CA TYR A 119 2.92 -1.07 -13.63
C TYR A 119 4.20 -1.69 -14.22
N LEU A 120 5.08 -2.25 -13.39
CA LEU A 120 6.26 -2.96 -13.88
C LEU A 120 5.87 -4.21 -14.69
N ALA A 121 4.77 -4.89 -14.33
CA ALA A 121 4.23 -6.00 -15.11
C ALA A 121 3.84 -5.56 -16.53
N LEU A 122 3.19 -4.39 -16.68
CA LEU A 122 2.88 -3.81 -17.99
C LEU A 122 4.14 -3.51 -18.80
N LEU A 123 5.19 -2.97 -18.16
CA LEU A 123 6.47 -2.66 -18.83
C LEU A 123 7.26 -3.90 -19.25
N THR A 124 7.04 -5.03 -18.58
CA THR A 124 7.80 -6.27 -18.78
C THR A 124 6.99 -7.34 -19.52
N GLU A 125 5.76 -7.01 -19.92
CA GLU A 125 4.82 -7.93 -20.58
C GLU A 125 4.52 -9.20 -19.75
N ARG A 126 4.51 -9.04 -18.42
CA ARG A 126 4.30 -10.12 -17.44
C ARG A 126 2.91 -10.06 -16.83
N VAL A 127 2.41 -11.20 -16.37
CA VAL A 127 1.20 -11.31 -15.56
C VAL A 127 1.56 -11.05 -14.08
N PRO A 128 1.03 -10.00 -13.44
CA PRO A 128 1.29 -9.75 -12.02
C PRO A 128 0.55 -10.78 -11.16
N ILE A 129 1.27 -11.34 -10.18
CA ILE A 129 0.71 -12.13 -9.08
C ILE A 129 0.75 -11.26 -7.82
N VAL A 130 -0.40 -10.71 -7.44
CA VAL A 130 -0.55 -9.75 -6.34
C VAL A 130 -0.71 -10.52 -5.02
N PRO A 131 0.08 -10.19 -3.98
CA PRO A 131 -0.09 -10.81 -2.66
C PRO A 131 -1.23 -10.18 -1.85
N PHE A 132 -1.66 -10.89 -0.81
CA PHE A 132 -2.57 -10.36 0.20
C PHE A 132 -1.93 -9.22 0.99
N PHE A 133 -2.75 -8.36 1.60
CA PHE A 133 -2.27 -7.35 2.55
C PHE A 133 -1.91 -7.97 3.89
N THR A 134 -0.82 -7.49 4.49
CA THR A 134 -0.37 -7.95 5.80
C THR A 134 -0.81 -6.98 6.90
N PRO A 135 -1.24 -7.46 8.07
CA PRO A 135 -1.89 -6.65 9.11
C PRO A 135 -0.91 -5.84 9.97
N THR A 136 0.19 -5.34 9.39
CA THR A 136 1.29 -4.66 10.10
C THR A 136 0.82 -3.50 10.98
N HIS A 137 -0.21 -2.76 10.56
CA HIS A 137 -0.82 -1.66 11.31
C HIS A 137 -2.27 -1.92 11.75
N VAL A 138 -2.82 -3.10 11.49
CA VAL A 138 -4.21 -3.46 11.85
C VAL A 138 -4.26 -4.22 13.19
N SER A 139 -3.14 -4.83 13.60
CA SER A 139 -3.07 -5.65 14.81
C SER A 139 -2.20 -5.10 15.93
N TYR A 140 -1.61 -3.90 15.81
CA TYR A 140 -0.59 -3.41 16.75
C TYR A 140 -1.02 -3.41 18.23
N LYS A 141 -2.33 -3.27 18.49
CA LYS A 141 -2.91 -3.29 19.85
C LYS A 141 -3.77 -4.53 20.14
N SER A 142 -3.89 -5.49 19.22
CA SER A 142 -4.75 -6.66 19.43
C SER A 142 -3.99 -7.81 20.09
N PRO A 143 -4.54 -8.45 21.14
CA PRO A 143 -3.95 -9.66 21.71
C PRO A 143 -4.05 -10.86 20.75
N ASN A 144 -4.91 -10.78 19.73
CA ASN A 144 -5.14 -11.85 18.77
C ASN A 144 -4.53 -11.48 17.41
N PRO A 145 -3.82 -12.40 16.74
CA PRO A 145 -3.30 -12.16 15.40
C PRO A 145 -4.46 -11.93 14.43
N VAL A 146 -4.34 -10.87 13.63
CA VAL A 146 -5.25 -10.61 12.51
C VAL A 146 -4.72 -11.40 11.31
N PRO A 147 -5.55 -12.13 10.53
CA PRO A 147 -5.07 -12.74 9.31
C PRO A 147 -4.81 -11.70 8.22
N PRO A 148 -4.01 -12.04 7.20
CA PRO A 148 -4.00 -11.28 5.95
C PRO A 148 -5.37 -11.23 5.28
N ILE A 149 -5.50 -10.27 4.38
CA ILE A 149 -6.70 -10.09 3.57
C ILE A 149 -6.33 -9.99 2.09
N ASP A 150 -7.12 -10.67 1.28
CA ASP A 150 -6.86 -10.85 -0.14
C ASP A 150 -7.06 -9.54 -0.89
N PHE A 151 -6.31 -9.36 -1.96
CA PHE A 151 -6.36 -8.14 -2.75
C PHE A 151 -7.75 -7.95 -3.37
N GLY A 152 -8.35 -9.03 -3.87
CA GLY A 152 -9.69 -9.05 -4.45
C GLY A 152 -10.84 -8.90 -3.46
N VAL A 153 -10.59 -9.06 -2.15
CA VAL A 153 -11.58 -8.69 -1.13
C VAL A 153 -11.73 -7.17 -1.03
N MET A 154 -10.64 -6.43 -1.23
CA MET A 154 -10.64 -4.96 -1.20
C MET A 154 -11.00 -4.35 -2.55
N PHE A 155 -10.47 -4.89 -3.66
CA PHE A 155 -10.54 -4.28 -4.98
C PHE A 155 -11.25 -5.14 -6.01
N ASP A 156 -11.89 -4.51 -6.98
CA ASP A 156 -12.53 -5.18 -8.12
C ASP A 156 -11.46 -5.62 -9.16
N VAL A 157 -10.88 -6.81 -8.93
CA VAL A 157 -9.84 -7.38 -9.81
C VAL A 157 -10.35 -7.61 -11.24
N PRO A 158 -11.57 -8.15 -11.47
CA PRO A 158 -12.11 -8.26 -12.84
C PRO A 158 -12.16 -6.91 -13.57
N ARG A 159 -12.64 -5.85 -12.91
CA ARG A 159 -12.68 -4.50 -13.50
C ARG A 159 -11.29 -3.97 -13.80
N LEU A 160 -10.34 -4.16 -12.87
CA LEU A 160 -8.95 -3.74 -13.05
C LEU A 160 -8.29 -4.47 -14.24
N SER A 161 -8.38 -5.80 -14.27
CA SER A 161 -7.89 -6.65 -15.36
C SER A 161 -8.42 -6.21 -16.72
N LYS A 162 -9.75 -5.99 -16.80
CA LYS A 162 -10.40 -5.46 -18.01
C LYS A 162 -9.89 -4.08 -18.41
N ALA A 163 -9.70 -3.18 -17.45
CA ALA A 163 -9.25 -1.81 -17.72
C ALA A 163 -7.80 -1.75 -18.21
N LEU A 164 -6.93 -2.63 -17.69
CA LEU A 164 -5.51 -2.69 -18.08
C LEU A 164 -5.25 -3.58 -19.30
N GLY A 165 -6.20 -4.44 -19.67
CA GLY A 165 -6.05 -5.35 -20.80
C GLY A 165 -5.07 -6.51 -20.55
N ILE A 166 -4.75 -6.80 -19.29
CA ILE A 166 -3.91 -7.92 -18.87
C ILE A 166 -4.58 -8.71 -17.75
N PRO A 167 -4.41 -10.04 -17.68
CA PRO A 167 -4.83 -10.80 -16.51
C PRO A 167 -4.06 -10.34 -15.28
N ILE A 168 -4.71 -10.41 -14.12
CA ILE A 168 -4.11 -10.13 -12.82
C ILE A 168 -4.44 -11.33 -11.95
N LEU A 169 -3.40 -11.96 -11.41
CA LEU A 169 -3.53 -13.09 -10.51
C LEU A 169 -3.33 -12.64 -9.08
N GLU A 170 -3.92 -13.37 -8.16
CA GLU A 170 -3.66 -13.28 -6.74
C GLU A 170 -2.98 -14.57 -6.26
N TRP A 171 -2.14 -14.45 -5.24
CA TRP A 171 -1.41 -15.62 -4.73
C TRP A 171 -2.31 -16.78 -4.27
N TRP A 172 -3.53 -16.51 -3.79
CA TRP A 172 -4.46 -17.57 -3.39
C TRP A 172 -4.94 -18.43 -4.58
N GLN A 173 -4.87 -17.89 -5.81
CA GLN A 173 -5.19 -18.61 -7.05
C GLN A 173 -4.02 -19.50 -7.51
N VAL A 174 -2.80 -19.20 -7.05
CA VAL A 174 -1.57 -19.87 -7.47
C VAL A 174 -1.18 -20.95 -6.46
N LYS A 175 -1.33 -20.68 -5.17
CA LYS A 175 -0.91 -21.60 -4.10
C LYS A 175 -1.89 -21.56 -2.93
N VAL A 176 -2.24 -22.76 -2.43
CA VAL A 176 -3.02 -22.88 -1.19
C VAL A 176 -2.20 -22.36 -0.01
N ARG A 177 -2.79 -21.47 0.78
CA ARG A 177 -2.18 -21.00 2.01
C ARG A 177 -2.12 -22.13 3.00
N ALA A 178 -1.02 -22.23 3.72
CA ALA A 178 -1.00 -23.04 4.90
C ALA A 178 -1.08 -22.16 6.12
N TYR A 179 -2.10 -22.42 6.93
CA TYR A 179 -2.23 -21.84 8.24
C TYR A 179 -1.75 -22.88 9.24
N PRO A 180 -0.48 -22.81 9.72
CA PRO A 180 -0.05 -23.68 10.81
C PRO A 180 -0.79 -23.25 12.09
N ASN A 181 -1.92 -23.90 12.38
CA ASN A 181 -2.62 -23.90 13.67
C ASN A 181 -2.68 -22.54 14.42
N LEU A 182 -3.10 -21.48 13.73
CA LEU A 182 -3.78 -20.37 14.41
C LEU A 182 -5.24 -20.80 14.59
N VAL A 183 -5.62 -21.13 15.82
CA VAL A 183 -6.91 -21.70 16.27
C VAL A 183 -8.16 -20.87 15.91
N ALA A 184 -8.06 -19.80 15.11
CA ALA A 184 -9.21 -19.01 14.71
C ALA A 184 -9.09 -18.53 13.27
N LEU A 185 -9.74 -19.26 12.35
CA LEU A 185 -10.35 -18.74 11.11
C LEU A 185 -11.35 -19.77 10.55
N ARG A 186 -12.42 -20.04 11.30
CA ARG A 186 -13.59 -20.81 10.85
C ARG A 186 -14.45 -20.07 9.80
N LEU A 187 -13.88 -19.15 9.03
CA LEU A 187 -14.58 -18.46 7.93
C LEU A 187 -14.08 -18.88 6.54
N TYR A 188 -13.04 -19.71 6.47
CA TYR A 188 -12.70 -20.45 5.26
C TYR A 188 -12.72 -21.94 5.62
N ASP A 189 -13.84 -22.58 5.29
CA ASP A 189 -13.99 -24.03 5.34
C ASP A 189 -13.12 -24.65 4.23
N THR A 190 -11.82 -24.71 4.47
CA THR A 190 -10.93 -25.60 3.72
C THR A 190 -10.64 -26.80 4.60
N GLN A 191 -11.56 -27.75 4.61
CA GLN A 191 -11.22 -29.13 4.98
C GLN A 191 -9.94 -29.54 4.22
N ASP A 192 -8.89 -29.86 4.98
CA ASP A 192 -7.81 -30.76 4.60
C ASP A 192 -6.87 -30.41 3.43
N LYS A 193 -6.38 -29.17 3.28
CA LYS A 193 -5.25 -28.89 2.36
C LYS A 193 -4.21 -27.90 2.88
N ASN A 194 -3.64 -28.13 4.06
CA ASN A 194 -2.42 -27.43 4.44
C ASN A 194 -1.24 -27.99 3.62
N SER A 195 -0.67 -27.17 2.73
CA SER A 195 0.63 -27.41 2.10
C SER A 195 1.67 -27.74 3.18
N THR A 196 2.28 -28.93 3.12
CA THR A 196 3.39 -29.33 4.02
C THR A 196 4.76 -29.17 3.37
N THR A 197 4.78 -28.94 2.06
CA THR A 197 6.00 -28.79 1.27
C THR A 197 6.59 -27.40 1.43
N LEU A 198 7.92 -27.37 1.52
CA LEU A 198 8.67 -26.13 1.58
C LEU A 198 9.18 -25.79 0.20
N ASP A 199 8.82 -24.61 -0.25
CA ASP A 199 9.08 -24.16 -1.61
C ASP A 199 10.20 -23.13 -1.65
N SER A 200 11.09 -23.28 -2.62
CA SER A 200 12.19 -22.35 -2.83
C SER A 200 11.98 -21.52 -4.09
N LEU A 201 12.37 -20.25 -4.00
CA LEU A 201 12.27 -19.29 -5.09
C LEU A 201 13.53 -18.41 -5.09
N GLY A 202 14.08 -18.13 -6.26
CA GLY A 202 15.10 -17.09 -6.39
C GLY A 202 14.46 -15.74 -6.64
N CYS A 203 14.91 -14.69 -5.96
CA CYS A 203 14.38 -13.33 -6.09
C CYS A 203 15.50 -12.28 -6.15
N TRP A 204 15.19 -11.12 -6.73
CA TRP A 204 16.00 -9.91 -6.60
C TRP A 204 15.68 -9.20 -5.29
N SER A 205 16.72 -8.78 -4.56
CA SER A 205 16.57 -7.89 -3.41
C SER A 205 16.86 -6.45 -3.79
N ILE A 206 15.81 -5.71 -4.17
CA ILE A 206 15.88 -4.28 -4.50
C ILE A 206 16.46 -3.53 -3.31
N TRP A 207 16.03 -3.87 -2.09
CA TRP A 207 16.48 -3.21 -0.86
C TRP A 207 18.00 -3.28 -0.69
N LYS A 208 18.62 -4.45 -0.87
CA LYS A 208 20.08 -4.59 -0.82
C LYS A 208 20.79 -3.80 -1.95
N GLY A 209 20.14 -3.68 -3.11
CA GLY A 209 20.71 -2.94 -4.25
C GLY A 209 20.72 -1.42 -4.05
N VAL A 210 19.67 -0.87 -3.42
CA VAL A 210 19.53 0.57 -3.16
C VAL A 210 20.09 1.01 -1.81
N ARG A 211 20.24 0.08 -0.86
CA ARG A 211 20.83 0.28 0.48
C ARG A 211 22.06 -0.62 0.66
N PRO A 212 23.25 -0.24 0.13
CA PRO A 212 24.44 -1.09 0.23
C PRO A 212 24.91 -1.36 1.66
N THR A 213 24.51 -0.52 2.63
CA THR A 213 24.77 -0.73 4.06
C THR A 213 23.89 -1.81 4.69
N HIS A 214 22.78 -2.17 4.05
CA HIS A 214 21.87 -3.21 4.52
C HIS A 214 22.24 -4.55 3.87
N LYS A 215 22.40 -5.58 4.70
CA LYS A 215 22.79 -6.92 4.25
C LYS A 215 21.60 -7.82 3.91
N ASP A 216 20.43 -7.44 4.38
CA ASP A 216 19.20 -8.23 4.32
C ASP A 216 18.19 -7.61 3.33
N PRO A 217 17.34 -8.44 2.69
CA PRO A 217 16.22 -7.95 1.91
C PRO A 217 15.22 -7.17 2.76
N HIS A 218 14.32 -6.43 2.11
CA HIS A 218 13.24 -5.77 2.85
C HIS A 218 12.41 -6.82 3.61
N PRO A 219 12.12 -6.63 4.91
CA PRO A 219 11.34 -7.59 5.67
C PRO A 219 9.91 -7.69 5.13
N SER A 220 9.40 -8.92 5.03
CA SER A 220 8.00 -9.21 4.72
C SER A 220 7.55 -10.46 5.45
N THR A 221 6.32 -10.46 5.97
CA THR A 221 5.69 -11.64 6.55
C THR A 221 4.96 -12.50 5.50
N ALA A 222 4.66 -11.94 4.31
CA ALA A 222 3.84 -12.61 3.31
C ALA A 222 4.44 -13.93 2.78
N PRO A 223 5.74 -14.03 2.47
CA PRO A 223 6.33 -15.31 2.09
C PRO A 223 6.15 -16.42 3.14
N GLY A 224 6.23 -16.07 4.42
CA GLY A 224 6.03 -17.02 5.51
C GLY A 224 4.57 -17.48 5.66
N ILE A 225 3.60 -16.73 5.15
CA ILE A 225 2.18 -17.12 5.19
C ILE A 225 1.81 -17.98 3.96
N LEU A 226 2.48 -17.78 2.84
CA LEU A 226 2.32 -18.60 1.64
C LEU A 226 3.00 -19.97 1.74
N HIS A 227 3.55 -20.33 2.89
CA HIS A 227 4.40 -21.52 3.01
C HIS A 227 5.53 -21.58 1.98
N LEU A 228 5.98 -20.42 1.50
CA LEU A 228 7.37 -20.30 1.08
C LEU A 228 8.28 -20.45 2.32
N VAL A 229 7.72 -20.45 3.57
CA VAL A 229 8.20 -21.07 4.84
C VAL A 229 7.10 -21.31 5.89
N LEU A 230 7.37 -22.16 6.89
CA LEU A 230 6.57 -22.47 8.10
C LEU A 230 6.71 -21.47 9.30
N THR A 231 7.25 -20.26 9.13
CA THR A 231 7.48 -19.19 10.13
C THR A 231 8.43 -18.09 9.59
N PHE A 232 7.98 -16.82 9.54
CA PHE A 232 8.70 -15.52 9.41
C PHE A 232 9.95 -15.32 8.52
N LEU A 233 10.56 -16.34 7.93
CA LEU A 233 11.74 -16.26 7.06
C LEU A 233 11.40 -16.98 5.78
N SER A 234 11.21 -16.33 4.64
CA SER A 234 11.03 -17.01 3.33
C SER A 234 12.21 -17.94 2.97
N ASP A 235 12.01 -19.10 2.32
CA ASP A 235 13.10 -19.94 1.79
C ASP A 235 13.47 -19.46 0.39
N ILE A 236 13.55 -18.13 0.30
CA ILE A 236 13.91 -17.40 -0.89
C ILE A 236 15.42 -17.22 -0.89
N SER A 237 16.03 -17.51 -2.02
CA SER A 237 17.40 -17.13 -2.33
C SER A 237 17.43 -15.69 -2.85
N TRP A 238 18.13 -14.81 -2.16
CA TRP A 238 18.15 -13.38 -2.49
C TRP A 238 19.40 -12.99 -3.28
N THR A 239 19.21 -12.46 -4.47
CA THR A 239 20.30 -11.92 -5.29
C THR A 239 20.31 -10.40 -5.21
N THR A 240 21.46 -9.82 -4.84
CA THR A 240 21.62 -8.36 -4.84
C THR A 240 21.74 -7.87 -6.28
N PRO A 241 20.84 -7.01 -6.76
CA PRO A 241 20.96 -6.40 -8.07
C PRO A 241 22.12 -5.39 -8.09
N PRO A 242 22.61 -4.99 -9.27
CA PRO A 242 23.65 -3.97 -9.38
C PRO A 242 23.21 -2.61 -8.82
N SER A 243 24.15 -1.81 -8.32
CA SER A 243 23.85 -0.49 -7.73
C SER A 243 23.26 0.53 -8.72
N TRP A 244 23.38 0.30 -10.03
CA TRP A 244 22.77 1.18 -11.05
C TRP A 244 21.23 1.15 -11.05
N ILE A 245 20.60 0.23 -10.29
CA ILE A 245 19.15 0.28 -10.08
C ILE A 245 18.69 1.47 -9.24
N LYS A 246 19.59 2.07 -8.45
CA LYS A 246 19.26 3.17 -7.54
C LYS A 246 18.91 4.44 -8.30
N LEU A 247 17.86 5.14 -7.84
CA LEU A 247 17.35 6.35 -8.48
C LEU A 247 18.34 7.52 -8.35
N VAL A 248 18.68 7.86 -7.11
CA VAL A 248 19.65 8.91 -6.75
C VAL A 248 20.92 8.21 -6.29
N LYS A 249 21.95 8.20 -7.13
CA LYS A 249 23.16 7.38 -6.87
C LYS A 249 24.05 8.02 -5.79
N GLU A 250 23.97 9.32 -5.67
CA GLU A 250 24.83 10.17 -4.85
C GLU A 250 24.44 10.12 -3.37
N ASP A 251 23.16 9.85 -3.07
CA ASP A 251 22.67 9.76 -1.70
C ASP A 251 22.61 8.28 -1.24
N PRO A 252 23.54 7.81 -0.40
CA PRO A 252 23.53 6.43 0.10
C PRO A 252 22.26 6.10 0.90
N ASN A 253 21.58 7.12 1.43
CA ASN A 253 20.37 6.97 2.23
C ASN A 253 19.07 7.04 1.42
N GLU A 254 19.13 7.26 0.12
CA GLU A 254 17.94 7.31 -0.73
C GLU A 254 17.49 5.90 -1.12
N PRO A 255 16.31 5.41 -0.68
CA PRO A 255 15.89 4.02 -0.91
C PRO A 255 15.29 3.75 -2.30
N HIS A 256 15.06 4.74 -3.16
CA HIS A 256 14.32 4.49 -4.39
C HIS A 256 15.13 3.77 -5.47
N ALA A 257 14.49 2.80 -6.13
CA ALA A 257 14.95 2.18 -7.37
C ALA A 257 14.26 2.80 -8.60
N LYS A 258 14.88 2.67 -9.77
CA LYS A 258 14.32 3.10 -11.07
C LYS A 258 13.50 2.00 -11.73
N PHE A 259 12.29 2.30 -12.19
CA PHE A 259 11.46 1.34 -12.96
C PHE A 259 12.19 0.80 -14.19
N THR A 260 12.79 1.68 -15.00
CA THR A 260 13.52 1.27 -16.22
C THR A 260 14.69 0.34 -15.92
N SER A 261 15.34 0.53 -14.77
CA SER A 261 16.41 -0.35 -14.31
C SER A 261 15.90 -1.73 -13.89
N LEU A 262 14.77 -1.80 -13.16
CA LEU A 262 14.15 -3.07 -12.79
C LEU A 262 13.59 -3.80 -14.00
N MET A 263 13.00 -3.07 -14.95
CA MET A 263 12.55 -3.58 -16.24
C MET A 263 13.72 -4.21 -17.01
N ALA A 264 14.89 -3.57 -17.05
CA ALA A 264 16.06 -4.17 -17.69
C ALA A 264 16.43 -5.53 -17.07
N LEU A 265 16.33 -5.70 -15.74
CA LEU A 265 16.61 -6.97 -15.07
C LEU A 265 15.60 -8.08 -15.36
N SER A 266 14.44 -7.78 -15.97
CA SER A 266 13.45 -8.80 -16.35
C SER A 266 13.77 -9.49 -17.66
N PHE A 267 14.70 -8.95 -18.46
CA PHE A 267 15.08 -9.50 -19.78
C PHE A 267 16.27 -10.45 -19.67
N PRO A 268 16.29 -11.59 -20.40
CA PRO A 268 17.29 -12.65 -20.23
C PRO A 268 18.74 -12.18 -20.31
N ASP A 269 19.09 -11.34 -21.30
CA ASP A 269 20.47 -10.87 -21.49
C ASP A 269 20.96 -10.00 -20.33
N MET A 270 20.13 -9.05 -19.91
CA MET A 270 20.46 -8.13 -18.82
C MET A 270 20.45 -8.85 -17.48
N ARG A 271 19.52 -9.78 -17.26
CA ARG A 271 19.54 -10.70 -16.13
C ARG A 271 20.87 -11.45 -16.10
N LYS A 272 21.19 -12.22 -17.16
CA LYS A 272 22.40 -13.06 -17.25
C LYS A 272 23.69 -12.28 -16.99
N LYS A 273 23.82 -11.07 -17.55
CA LYS A 273 24.99 -10.19 -17.35
C LYS A 273 25.15 -9.69 -15.91
N ASN A 274 24.06 -9.63 -15.15
CA ASN A 274 24.03 -9.06 -13.79
C ASN A 274 23.74 -10.10 -12.71
N LEU A 275 23.60 -11.37 -13.06
CA LEU A 275 23.48 -12.46 -12.09
C LEU A 275 24.75 -12.51 -11.22
N ARG A 276 24.51 -12.55 -9.91
CA ARG A 276 25.53 -12.74 -8.89
C ARG A 276 25.14 -13.97 -8.08
N THR A 277 26.08 -14.49 -7.29
CA THR A 277 25.81 -15.58 -6.36
C THR A 277 24.68 -15.18 -5.41
N PRO A 278 23.52 -15.88 -5.45
CA PRO A 278 22.42 -15.62 -4.52
C PRO A 278 22.85 -15.94 -3.08
N THR A 279 22.28 -15.24 -2.11
CA THR A 279 22.37 -15.67 -0.71
C THR A 279 21.59 -16.98 -0.54
N PRO A 280 22.18 -18.03 0.04
CA PRO A 280 21.48 -19.29 0.27
C PRO A 280 20.20 -19.09 1.08
N SER A 281 19.16 -19.84 0.73
CA SER A 281 17.87 -19.80 1.41
C SER A 281 18.03 -20.21 2.88
N PRO A 282 17.29 -19.62 3.84
CA PRO A 282 17.54 -19.85 5.26
C PRO A 282 17.39 -21.31 5.73
N ARG A 283 16.52 -22.12 5.11
CA ARG A 283 16.18 -23.47 5.58
C ARG A 283 16.76 -24.56 4.67
N LEU A 284 16.46 -24.54 3.37
CA LEU A 284 16.98 -25.56 2.44
C LEU A 284 18.42 -25.29 2.00
N LYS A 285 18.96 -24.10 2.32
CA LYS A 285 20.32 -23.68 1.93
C LYS A 285 20.52 -23.68 0.41
N LEU A 286 19.45 -23.56 -0.35
CA LEU A 286 19.48 -23.51 -1.80
C LEU A 286 19.91 -22.11 -2.26
N SER A 287 20.72 -22.05 -3.32
CA SER A 287 21.16 -20.79 -3.93
C SER A 287 20.57 -20.68 -5.32
N LEU A 288 19.29 -20.31 -5.38
CA LEU A 288 18.54 -20.16 -6.63
C LEU A 288 18.72 -18.75 -7.20
N PRO A 289 19.11 -18.59 -8.48
CA PRO A 289 19.11 -17.29 -9.12
C PRO A 289 17.67 -16.79 -9.28
N PRO A 290 17.43 -15.48 -9.43
CA PRO A 290 16.10 -14.91 -9.64
C PRO A 290 15.41 -15.59 -10.82
N ASP A 291 14.22 -16.13 -10.66
CA ASP A 291 13.61 -16.98 -11.70
C ASP A 291 13.28 -16.21 -13.00
N GLU A 292 13.38 -16.87 -14.16
CA GLU A 292 13.09 -16.24 -15.46
C GLU A 292 11.59 -16.18 -15.76
N GLN A 293 10.86 -17.24 -15.42
CA GLN A 293 9.41 -17.33 -15.62
C GLN A 293 8.68 -16.46 -14.60
N LEU A 294 9.00 -16.58 -13.31
CA LEU A 294 8.44 -15.78 -12.21
C LEU A 294 9.47 -14.78 -11.67
N MET A 295 9.45 -13.56 -12.21
CA MET A 295 10.27 -12.48 -11.68
C MET A 295 9.81 -12.12 -10.26
N CYS A 296 10.69 -12.29 -9.28
CA CYS A 296 10.39 -12.01 -7.88
C CYS A 296 11.26 -10.88 -7.32
N LEU A 297 10.63 -9.95 -6.61
CA LEU A 297 11.24 -8.75 -6.02
C LEU A 297 10.94 -8.67 -4.52
N ASP A 298 11.86 -8.20 -3.69
CA ASP A 298 11.58 -8.06 -2.25
C ASP A 298 10.55 -6.97 -1.94
N HIS A 299 10.60 -5.83 -2.63
CA HIS A 299 9.80 -4.66 -2.23
C HIS A 299 9.62 -3.63 -3.35
N MET A 300 8.39 -3.10 -3.49
CA MET A 300 8.03 -2.21 -4.60
C MET A 300 7.55 -0.80 -4.21
N TYR A 301 7.40 -0.49 -2.91
CA TYR A 301 6.93 0.85 -2.49
C TYR A 301 7.97 1.95 -2.84
N TRP A 302 9.25 1.64 -2.67
CA TRP A 302 10.38 2.55 -2.97
C TRP A 302 10.84 2.44 -4.43
N VAL A 303 9.94 2.60 -5.39
CA VAL A 303 10.26 2.57 -6.83
C VAL A 303 9.65 3.80 -7.51
N ALA A 304 10.41 4.44 -8.40
CA ALA A 304 9.96 5.61 -9.15
C ALA A 304 10.66 5.70 -10.52
N ASN A 305 10.20 6.59 -11.41
CA ASN A 305 10.86 6.82 -12.70
C ASN A 305 11.84 8.00 -12.61
N VAL A 306 11.37 9.12 -12.07
CA VAL A 306 12.07 10.41 -12.17
C VAL A 306 12.52 10.91 -10.81
N VAL A 307 11.62 10.98 -9.83
CA VAL A 307 11.89 11.56 -8.50
C VAL A 307 11.50 10.62 -7.37
N PRO A 308 12.20 10.65 -6.22
CA PRO A 308 11.73 9.98 -5.01
C PRO A 308 10.30 10.37 -4.68
N HIS A 309 9.51 9.42 -4.21
CA HIS A 309 8.11 9.62 -3.84
C HIS A 309 7.23 10.13 -4.99
N GLU A 310 7.57 9.80 -6.24
CA GLU A 310 6.81 10.18 -7.45
C GLU A 310 5.30 9.89 -7.32
N TYR A 311 4.88 8.90 -6.51
CA TYR A 311 3.47 8.62 -6.23
C TYR A 311 2.70 9.79 -5.59
N MET A 312 3.39 10.78 -5.01
CA MET A 312 2.81 12.02 -4.49
C MET A 312 2.47 13.04 -5.59
N GLU A 313 3.08 12.88 -6.75
CA GLU A 313 3.00 13.84 -7.85
C GLU A 313 1.88 13.47 -8.84
N GLU A 314 1.35 14.47 -9.54
CA GLU A 314 0.29 14.25 -10.54
C GLU A 314 0.75 13.40 -11.72
N PHE A 315 2.05 13.46 -12.05
CA PHE A 315 2.63 12.68 -13.14
C PHE A 315 2.95 11.22 -12.78
N SER A 316 2.67 10.79 -11.53
CA SER A 316 2.88 9.41 -11.06
C SER A 316 2.40 8.36 -12.06
N THR A 317 3.33 7.58 -12.64
CA THR A 317 2.93 6.57 -13.63
C THR A 317 2.15 5.43 -12.98
N GLY A 318 2.56 5.01 -11.78
CA GLY A 318 1.84 4.00 -11.00
C GLY A 318 0.40 4.40 -10.74
N TRP A 319 0.16 5.66 -10.37
CA TRP A 319 -1.21 6.16 -10.19
C TRP A 319 -1.98 6.31 -11.51
N ARG A 320 -1.40 7.01 -12.49
CA ARG A 320 -2.08 7.37 -13.74
C ARG A 320 -2.41 6.18 -14.62
N LEU A 321 -1.60 5.11 -14.58
CA LEU A 321 -1.75 3.94 -15.44
C LEU A 321 -2.39 2.76 -14.70
N VAL A 322 -2.26 2.65 -13.38
CA VAL A 322 -2.84 1.56 -12.59
C VAL A 322 -3.79 2.09 -11.53
N GLY A 323 -3.32 2.98 -10.66
CA GLY A 323 -4.06 3.49 -9.49
C GLY A 323 -5.48 3.96 -9.76
N LYS A 324 -5.68 4.76 -10.80
CA LYS A 324 -7.02 5.27 -11.17
C LYS A 324 -8.03 4.17 -11.50
N HIS A 325 -7.57 2.96 -11.85
CA HIS A 325 -8.42 1.81 -12.18
C HIS A 325 -8.66 0.88 -10.98
N LEU A 326 -8.00 1.10 -9.84
CA LEU A 326 -8.15 0.31 -8.61
C LEU A 326 -9.42 0.67 -7.84
N HIS A 327 -10.57 0.41 -8.45
CA HIS A 327 -11.87 0.59 -7.81
C HIS A 327 -12.10 -0.45 -6.72
N TRP A 328 -12.85 -0.05 -5.70
CA TRP A 328 -13.25 -0.93 -4.61
C TRP A 328 -14.05 -2.12 -5.12
N ASN A 329 -13.93 -3.24 -4.42
CA ASN A 329 -14.84 -4.36 -4.59
C ASN A 329 -16.29 -3.86 -4.40
N PRO A 330 -17.26 -4.24 -5.25
CA PRO A 330 -18.64 -3.76 -5.14
C PRO A 330 -19.27 -3.97 -3.76
N ARG A 331 -18.89 -5.04 -3.05
CA ARG A 331 -19.34 -5.28 -1.67
C ARG A 331 -18.77 -4.25 -0.68
N VAL A 332 -17.49 -3.90 -0.82
CA VAL A 332 -16.86 -2.85 -0.01
C VAL A 332 -17.51 -1.50 -0.30
N GLU A 333 -17.77 -1.20 -1.57
CA GLU A 333 -18.44 0.06 -1.96
C GLU A 333 -19.86 0.15 -1.39
N ALA A 334 -20.63 -0.95 -1.44
CA ALA A 334 -21.97 -1.02 -0.86
C ALA A 334 -21.95 -0.80 0.66
N LEU A 335 -21.02 -1.44 1.38
CA LEU A 335 -20.85 -1.25 2.82
C LEU A 335 -20.40 0.18 3.16
N ALA A 336 -19.45 0.74 2.43
CA ALA A 336 -19.01 2.12 2.64
C ALA A 336 -20.16 3.11 2.48
N ARG A 337 -21.04 2.87 1.49
CA ARG A 337 -22.26 3.66 1.27
C ARG A 337 -23.25 3.53 2.42
N GLU A 338 -23.43 2.33 2.96
CA GLU A 338 -24.27 2.09 4.14
C GLU A 338 -23.74 2.88 5.36
N TYR A 339 -22.44 2.78 5.65
CA TYR A 339 -21.82 3.50 6.76
C TYR A 339 -21.86 5.02 6.56
N THR A 340 -21.68 5.49 5.32
CA THR A 340 -21.86 6.91 4.96
C THR A 340 -23.26 7.38 5.33
N ARG A 341 -24.31 6.63 4.93
CA ARG A 341 -25.71 6.97 5.24
C ARG A 341 -25.97 7.02 6.74
N GLN A 342 -25.46 6.03 7.47
CA GLN A 342 -25.59 5.95 8.93
C GLN A 342 -24.92 7.15 9.62
N SER A 343 -23.72 7.55 9.18
CA SER A 343 -23.02 8.73 9.70
C SER A 343 -23.81 10.02 9.47
N LEU A 344 -24.54 10.11 8.36
CA LEU A 344 -25.41 11.25 8.04
C LEU A 344 -26.79 11.17 8.72
N GLY A 345 -27.06 10.15 9.53
CA GLY A 345 -28.33 9.98 10.23
C GLY A 345 -29.49 9.51 9.35
N LEU A 346 -29.22 9.03 8.14
CA LEU A 346 -30.22 8.51 7.21
C LEU A 346 -30.63 7.09 7.61
N LEU A 347 -31.93 6.80 7.63
CA LEU A 347 -32.43 5.48 7.99
C LEU A 347 -32.14 4.46 6.87
N GLU A 348 -31.95 3.19 7.27
CA GLU A 348 -31.61 2.08 6.35
C GLU A 348 -32.68 1.87 5.27
N ASN A 349 -33.94 2.15 5.59
CA ASN A 349 -35.11 1.94 4.73
C ASN A 349 -35.69 3.24 4.14
N GLU A 350 -35.05 4.40 4.35
CA GLU A 350 -35.47 5.63 3.66
C GLU A 350 -35.15 5.50 2.17
N ALA A 351 -36.11 5.92 1.33
CA ALA A 351 -35.93 6.01 -0.11
C ALA A 351 -34.59 6.68 -0.43
N ILE A 352 -33.89 6.20 -1.46
CA ILE A 352 -32.58 6.72 -1.86
C ILE A 352 -32.68 8.25 -1.92
N PRO A 353 -32.02 8.97 -0.99
CA PRO A 353 -32.10 10.41 -0.94
C PRO A 353 -31.59 10.95 -2.28
N PRO A 354 -32.09 12.12 -2.74
CA PRO A 354 -31.48 12.83 -3.85
C PRO A 354 -29.94 12.85 -3.70
N ILE A 355 -29.22 12.72 -4.82
CA ILE A 355 -27.76 12.66 -4.84
C ILE A 355 -27.14 13.79 -3.99
N SER A 356 -27.75 14.97 -3.98
CA SER A 356 -27.37 16.13 -3.17
C SER A 356 -27.31 15.86 -1.66
N LEU A 357 -28.21 15.03 -1.11
CA LEU A 357 -28.25 14.65 0.31
C LEU A 357 -27.21 13.58 0.68
N THR A 358 -26.50 13.03 -0.30
CA THR A 358 -25.41 12.06 -0.08
C THR A 358 -24.04 12.58 -0.53
N GLN A 359 -23.97 13.83 -0.98
CA GLN A 359 -22.71 14.51 -1.28
C GLN A 359 -22.07 14.98 0.03
N TYR A 360 -20.78 14.69 0.18
CA TYR A 360 -20.00 15.12 1.33
C TYR A 360 -18.56 15.44 0.93
N ILE A 361 -17.90 16.22 1.79
CA ILE A 361 -16.45 16.38 1.79
C ILE A 361 -15.87 15.37 2.78
N ALA A 362 -14.94 14.54 2.33
CA ALA A 362 -14.19 13.67 3.21
C ALA A 362 -13.05 14.46 3.87
N VAL A 363 -12.86 14.26 5.18
CA VAL A 363 -11.71 14.78 5.91
C VAL A 363 -10.95 13.61 6.50
N HIS A 364 -9.65 13.58 6.30
CA HIS A 364 -8.75 12.61 6.93
C HIS A 364 -7.66 13.34 7.72
N VAL A 365 -7.68 13.12 9.03
CA VAL A 365 -6.68 13.63 9.97
C VAL A 365 -5.81 12.47 10.44
N ARG A 366 -4.49 12.57 10.28
CA ARG A 366 -3.53 11.55 10.73
C ARG A 366 -2.74 12.06 11.93
N HIS A 367 -3.08 11.60 13.13
CA HIS A 367 -2.39 11.96 14.38
C HIS A 367 -1.65 10.77 15.01
N GLY A 368 -2.21 9.57 14.93
CA GLY A 368 -1.82 8.41 15.75
C GLY A 368 -0.31 8.16 15.88
N ASP A 369 0.28 7.43 14.94
CA ASP A 369 1.73 7.15 14.97
C ASP A 369 2.60 8.32 14.49
N PHE A 370 1.99 9.32 13.85
CA PHE A 370 2.69 10.51 13.37
C PHE A 370 3.24 11.38 14.50
N GLY A 371 2.71 11.22 15.72
CA GLY A 371 3.25 11.90 16.90
C GLY A 371 4.71 11.55 17.17
N ALA A 372 5.17 10.37 16.73
CA ALA A 372 6.58 9.96 16.83
C ALA A 372 7.52 10.77 15.92
N TRP A 373 7.00 11.53 14.96
CA TRP A 373 7.78 12.42 14.08
C TRP A 373 7.87 13.84 14.61
N CYS A 374 7.13 14.16 15.68
CA CYS A 374 7.16 15.47 16.31
C CYS A 374 8.40 15.62 17.18
N THR A 375 9.19 16.65 16.92
CA THR A 375 10.32 17.09 17.78
C THR A 375 9.91 18.18 18.76
N ARG A 376 8.60 18.44 18.87
CA ARG A 376 7.94 19.53 19.60
C ARG A 376 6.66 19.02 20.26
N PRO A 377 6.06 19.79 21.20
CA PRO A 377 4.75 19.46 21.76
C PRO A 377 3.72 19.14 20.66
N LEU A 378 2.89 18.11 20.87
CA LEU A 378 1.96 17.61 19.83
C LEU A 378 0.99 18.70 19.34
N ASN A 379 0.55 19.59 20.23
CA ASN A 379 -0.30 20.74 19.90
C ASN A 379 0.40 21.83 19.06
N GLU A 380 1.73 21.88 19.05
CA GLU A 380 2.51 22.76 18.16
C GLU A 380 2.92 22.05 16.87
N CYS A 381 2.95 20.72 16.88
CA CYS A 381 3.34 19.90 15.75
C CYS A 381 2.15 19.61 14.84
N PHE A 382 1.04 19.12 15.38
CA PHE A 382 -0.16 18.82 14.61
C PHE A 382 -0.93 20.09 14.26
N ALA A 383 -1.53 20.09 13.07
CA ALA A 383 -2.41 21.15 12.66
C ALA A 383 -3.72 21.07 13.47
N PRO A 384 -4.22 22.19 14.00
CA PRO A 384 -5.51 22.21 14.70
C PRO A 384 -6.66 21.92 13.74
N LEU A 385 -7.82 21.47 14.25
CA LEU A 385 -9.01 21.22 13.43
C LEU A 385 -9.50 22.48 12.70
N SER A 386 -9.25 23.67 13.26
CA SER A 386 -9.53 24.95 12.60
C SER A 386 -8.81 25.11 11.25
N ALA A 387 -7.58 24.58 11.10
CA ALA A 387 -6.87 24.59 9.82
C ALA A 387 -7.58 23.68 8.80
N TYR A 388 -8.04 22.50 9.23
CA TYR A 388 -8.84 21.62 8.37
C TYR A 388 -10.19 22.27 7.99
N ALA A 389 -10.83 22.97 8.92
CA ALA A 389 -12.09 23.67 8.67
C ALA A 389 -11.94 24.77 7.62
N LEU A 390 -10.87 25.57 7.70
CA LEU A 390 -10.54 26.55 6.67
C LEU A 390 -10.42 25.88 5.28
N ARG A 391 -9.75 24.71 5.20
CA ARG A 391 -9.63 23.97 3.94
C ARG A 391 -10.95 23.38 3.46
N VAL A 392 -11.82 22.95 4.37
CA VAL A 392 -13.17 22.50 4.02
C VAL A 392 -13.94 23.65 3.37
N ASP A 393 -13.85 24.86 3.90
CA ASP A 393 -14.51 26.04 3.32
C ASP A 393 -13.93 26.41 1.94
N GLU A 394 -12.61 26.35 1.76
CA GLU A 394 -11.99 26.49 0.43
C GLU A 394 -12.52 25.46 -0.58
N VAL A 395 -12.67 24.20 -0.14
CA VAL A 395 -13.22 23.12 -0.99
C VAL A 395 -14.70 23.39 -1.31
N LYS A 396 -15.52 23.78 -0.33
CA LYS A 396 -16.94 24.13 -0.54
C LYS A 396 -17.09 25.26 -1.56
N GLU A 397 -16.29 26.31 -1.42
CA GLU A 397 -16.36 27.47 -2.31
C GLU A 397 -15.92 27.11 -3.73
N GLU A 398 -14.86 26.33 -3.89
CA GLU A 398 -14.42 25.88 -5.21
C GLU A 398 -15.45 24.94 -5.87
N LEU A 399 -16.07 24.03 -5.12
CA LEU A 399 -17.15 23.17 -5.61
C LEU A 399 -18.36 23.98 -6.06
N LYS A 400 -18.75 24.99 -5.29
CA LYS A 400 -19.87 25.87 -5.60
C LYS A 400 -19.60 26.71 -6.85
N THR A 401 -18.45 27.38 -6.89
CA THR A 401 -18.12 28.34 -7.95
C THR A 401 -17.75 27.68 -9.27
N LYS A 402 -16.96 26.60 -9.24
CA LYS A 402 -16.47 25.94 -10.46
C LYS A 402 -17.36 24.82 -10.96
N LYS A 403 -18.14 24.19 -10.07
CA LYS A 403 -18.94 23.00 -10.40
C LYS A 403 -20.43 23.15 -10.13
N GLY A 404 -20.87 24.24 -9.52
CA GLY A 404 -22.27 24.42 -9.14
C GLY A 404 -22.74 23.41 -8.09
N ILE A 405 -21.81 22.79 -7.34
CA ILE A 405 -22.12 21.78 -6.32
C ILE A 405 -22.08 22.47 -4.96
N SER A 406 -23.20 22.48 -4.26
CA SER A 406 -23.28 22.91 -2.86
C SER A 406 -23.26 21.68 -1.95
N VAL A 407 -22.35 21.67 -0.98
CA VAL A 407 -22.15 20.52 -0.08
C VAL A 407 -22.23 21.01 1.36
N GLU A 408 -23.13 20.41 2.13
CA GLU A 408 -23.30 20.71 3.55
C GLU A 408 -22.53 19.72 4.42
N HIS A 409 -22.54 18.44 4.04
CA HIS A 409 -22.02 17.35 4.85
C HIS A 409 -20.50 17.21 4.79
N VAL A 410 -19.90 16.93 5.95
CA VAL A 410 -18.47 16.64 6.11
C VAL A 410 -18.33 15.37 6.92
N ILE A 411 -17.57 14.40 6.41
CA ILE A 411 -17.29 13.15 7.13
C ILE A 411 -15.81 13.10 7.49
N LEU A 412 -15.53 13.07 8.80
CA LEU A 412 -14.19 12.96 9.35
C LEU A 412 -13.84 11.51 9.67
N THR A 413 -12.67 11.10 9.19
CA THR A 413 -11.98 9.86 9.57
C THR A 413 -10.62 10.21 10.17
N SER A 414 -10.25 9.53 11.25
CA SER A 414 -9.00 9.81 11.98
C SER A 414 -8.58 8.60 12.79
N ASP A 415 -7.28 8.44 13.00
CA ASP A 415 -6.71 7.49 13.95
C ASP A 415 -6.54 8.07 15.37
N GLU A 416 -7.11 9.24 15.63
CA GLU A 416 -7.18 9.90 16.93
C GLU A 416 -8.10 9.17 17.91
N THR A 417 -7.66 9.10 19.17
CA THR A 417 -8.39 8.46 20.27
C THR A 417 -8.85 9.44 21.35
N ASP A 418 -8.35 10.68 21.33
CA ASP A 418 -8.76 11.71 22.27
C ASP A 418 -10.24 12.12 22.06
N GLY A 419 -11.04 12.04 23.13
CA GLY A 419 -12.43 12.47 23.12
C GLY A 419 -12.60 13.97 22.88
N ALA A 420 -11.67 14.81 23.36
CA ALA A 420 -11.73 16.26 23.16
C ALA A 420 -11.63 16.63 21.68
N PHE A 421 -10.76 15.95 20.93
CA PHE A 421 -10.66 16.10 19.48
C PHE A 421 -11.98 15.78 18.77
N TRP A 422 -12.65 14.69 19.16
CA TRP A 422 -13.91 14.30 18.53
C TRP A 422 -15.07 15.23 18.91
N GLU A 423 -15.10 15.79 20.12
CA GLU A 423 -16.09 16.82 20.49
C GLU A 423 -15.83 18.15 19.75
N GLU A 424 -14.56 18.53 19.55
CA GLU A 424 -14.22 19.70 18.73
C GLU A 424 -14.68 19.50 17.27
N ALA A 425 -14.41 18.34 16.67
CA ALA A 425 -14.87 18.02 15.32
C ALA A 425 -16.41 18.08 15.19
N LYS A 426 -17.12 17.59 16.20
CA LYS A 426 -18.58 17.70 16.28
C LYS A 426 -19.05 19.15 16.41
N GLY A 427 -18.27 20.01 17.08
CA GLY A 427 -18.50 21.46 17.13
C GLY A 427 -18.50 22.14 15.76
N PHE A 428 -17.76 21.61 14.78
CA PHE A 428 -17.83 22.04 13.37
C PHE A 428 -19.00 21.44 12.57
N GLY A 429 -19.85 20.63 13.21
CA GLY A 429 -20.94 19.91 12.55
C GLY A 429 -20.48 18.73 11.70
N TRP A 430 -19.26 18.21 11.92
CA TRP A 430 -18.74 17.09 11.14
C TRP A 430 -19.23 15.75 11.66
N HIS A 431 -19.45 14.82 10.74
CA HIS A 431 -19.91 13.47 11.04
C HIS A 431 -18.72 12.53 11.18
N ARG A 432 -18.78 11.62 12.15
CA ARG A 432 -17.80 10.53 12.34
C ARG A 432 -18.36 9.22 11.80
N VAL A 433 -17.48 8.37 11.27
CA VAL A 433 -17.80 6.96 11.03
C VAL A 433 -17.74 6.20 12.36
N ASP A 434 -18.89 5.77 12.85
CA ASP A 434 -19.01 5.09 14.15
C ASP A 434 -18.93 3.57 13.98
N HIS A 435 -17.70 3.07 13.95
CA HIS A 435 -17.44 1.64 13.79
C HIS A 435 -17.89 0.79 14.97
N ASP A 436 -17.93 1.37 16.19
CA ASP A 436 -18.34 0.69 17.42
C ASP A 436 -19.85 0.46 17.43
N ARG A 437 -20.63 1.52 17.14
CA ARG A 437 -22.08 1.40 16.96
C ARG A 437 -22.43 0.45 15.82
N GLY A 438 -21.67 0.52 14.72
CA GLY A 438 -21.82 -0.37 13.57
C GLY A 438 -21.49 -1.84 13.87
N ARG A 439 -20.75 -2.11 14.96
CA ARG A 439 -20.13 -3.41 15.28
C ARG A 439 -19.30 -3.95 14.12
N THR A 440 -18.50 -3.07 13.53
CA THR A 440 -17.81 -3.32 12.25
C THR A 440 -16.86 -4.52 12.36
N ILE A 441 -16.09 -4.57 13.46
CA ILE A 441 -15.10 -5.61 13.69
C ILE A 441 -15.79 -6.95 13.93
N GLU A 442 -16.88 -6.96 14.69
CA GLU A 442 -17.65 -8.15 15.03
C GLU A 442 -18.32 -8.74 13.78
N LYS A 443 -18.85 -7.89 12.90
CA LYS A 443 -19.56 -8.31 11.69
C LYS A 443 -18.63 -8.72 10.55
N TYR A 444 -17.55 -7.96 10.33
CA TYR A 444 -16.76 -8.06 9.09
C TYR A 444 -15.28 -8.35 9.34
N GLY A 445 -14.80 -8.21 10.57
CA GLY A 445 -13.41 -8.44 10.96
C GLY A 445 -12.57 -7.17 11.03
N ARG A 446 -11.38 -7.31 11.62
CA ARG A 446 -10.52 -6.19 12.03
C ARG A 446 -9.96 -5.33 10.88
N TRP A 447 -9.99 -5.83 9.65
CA TRP A 447 -9.60 -5.04 8.47
C TRP A 447 -10.65 -4.02 8.06
N TYR A 448 -11.92 -4.28 8.34
CA TYR A 448 -13.01 -3.51 7.75
C TYR A 448 -13.12 -2.06 8.21
N PRO A 449 -12.81 -1.67 9.46
CA PRO A 449 -12.76 -0.25 9.82
C PRO A 449 -11.86 0.55 8.87
N LEU A 450 -10.62 0.09 8.66
CA LEU A 450 -9.66 0.73 7.75
C LEU A 450 -10.15 0.74 6.29
N ILE A 451 -10.70 -0.38 5.81
CA ILE A 451 -11.18 -0.51 4.42
C ILE A 451 -12.36 0.44 4.19
N LEU A 452 -13.31 0.48 5.12
CA LEU A 452 -14.50 1.32 5.01
C LEU A 452 -14.13 2.79 5.10
N ASP A 453 -13.27 3.19 6.04
CA ASP A 453 -12.77 4.56 6.11
C ASP A 453 -12.10 4.98 4.80
N ALA A 454 -11.19 4.15 4.26
CA ALA A 454 -10.54 4.45 2.99
C ALA A 454 -11.54 4.55 1.82
N ALA A 455 -12.58 3.71 1.82
CA ALA A 455 -13.62 3.75 0.80
C ALA A 455 -14.51 5.00 0.89
N ILE A 456 -14.90 5.39 2.11
CA ILE A 456 -15.65 6.63 2.39
C ILE A 456 -14.80 7.85 1.99
N GLN A 457 -13.52 7.88 2.36
CA GLN A 457 -12.61 8.95 1.95
C GLN A 457 -12.53 9.12 0.43
N SER A 458 -12.68 8.03 -0.32
CA SER A 458 -12.63 8.02 -1.79
C SER A 458 -13.96 8.41 -2.46
N GLY A 459 -15.07 8.40 -1.70
CA GLY A 459 -16.42 8.63 -2.20
C GLY A 459 -16.88 10.09 -2.12
N GLY A 460 -16.17 10.94 -1.39
CA GLY A 460 -16.50 12.36 -1.25
C GLY A 460 -16.35 13.14 -2.56
N VAL A 461 -17.19 14.15 -2.77
CA VAL A 461 -17.05 15.10 -3.89
C VAL A 461 -15.93 16.13 -3.65
N GLY A 462 -15.42 16.18 -2.42
CA GLY A 462 -14.17 16.85 -2.08
C GLY A 462 -13.43 16.10 -0.98
N MET A 463 -12.14 16.42 -0.81
CA MET A 463 -11.26 15.79 0.17
C MET A 463 -10.31 16.80 0.83
N VAL A 464 -10.22 16.77 2.15
CA VAL A 464 -9.17 17.46 2.92
C VAL A 464 -8.36 16.42 3.67
N GLY A 465 -7.05 16.35 3.41
CA GLY A 465 -6.17 15.35 4.03
C GLY A 465 -4.96 15.94 4.74
N SER A 466 -4.27 15.14 5.56
CA SER A 466 -2.98 15.51 6.16
C SER A 466 -1.79 15.28 5.22
N LYS A 467 -0.83 16.22 5.17
CA LYS A 467 0.44 16.08 4.43
C LYS A 467 1.22 14.86 4.92
N LEU A 468 1.98 14.23 4.02
CA LEU A 468 2.80 13.01 4.24
C LEU A 468 2.01 11.73 4.56
N SER A 469 0.70 11.79 4.79
CA SER A 469 -0.11 10.58 4.93
C SER A 469 -0.40 9.97 3.55
N THR A 470 0.08 8.74 3.33
CA THR A 470 -0.24 7.99 2.10
C THR A 470 -1.72 7.63 2.01
N VAL A 471 -2.44 7.58 3.14
CA VAL A 471 -3.90 7.45 3.19
C VAL A 471 -4.57 8.69 2.58
N SER A 472 -4.24 9.88 3.09
CA SER A 472 -4.75 11.15 2.54
C SER A 472 -4.45 11.30 1.05
N LEU A 473 -3.23 10.94 0.65
CA LEU A 473 -2.78 11.05 -0.73
C LEU A 473 -3.61 10.18 -1.67
N ILE A 474 -3.76 8.89 -1.36
CA ILE A 474 -4.52 7.96 -2.21
C ILE A 474 -6.00 8.35 -2.24
N ALA A 475 -6.57 8.78 -1.12
CA ALA A 475 -7.94 9.30 -1.10
C ALA A 475 -8.10 10.54 -2.00
N ALA A 476 -7.19 11.51 -1.91
CA ALA A 476 -7.21 12.70 -2.76
C ALA A 476 -7.09 12.36 -4.25
N HIS A 477 -6.18 11.44 -4.59
CA HIS A 477 -6.02 10.91 -5.93
C HIS A 477 -7.31 10.27 -6.48
N ARG A 478 -8.00 9.45 -5.66
CA ARG A 478 -9.29 8.85 -6.01
C ARG A 478 -10.40 9.87 -6.17
N VAL A 479 -10.52 10.83 -5.25
CA VAL A 479 -11.52 11.90 -5.34
C VAL A 479 -11.35 12.68 -6.65
N ARG A 480 -10.12 13.06 -7.02
CA ARG A 480 -9.85 13.70 -8.32
C ARG A 480 -10.22 12.80 -9.50
N ALA A 481 -9.75 11.55 -9.51
CA ALA A 481 -9.89 10.69 -10.67
C ALA A 481 -11.28 10.09 -10.86
N TRP A 482 -11.99 9.79 -9.76
CA TRP A 482 -13.27 9.08 -9.77
C TRP A 482 -14.46 10.03 -9.66
N GLN A 483 -14.33 11.09 -8.86
CA GLN A 483 -15.42 12.04 -8.63
C GLN A 483 -15.19 13.36 -9.39
N GLY A 484 -14.01 13.57 -9.97
CA GLY A 484 -13.60 14.88 -10.44
C GLY A 484 -13.55 15.90 -9.29
N GLY A 485 -13.38 15.46 -8.04
CA GLY A 485 -13.58 16.29 -6.86
C GLY A 485 -12.44 17.28 -6.60
N VAL A 486 -12.69 18.23 -5.69
CA VAL A 486 -11.71 19.23 -5.26
C VAL A 486 -10.98 18.71 -4.03
N VAL A 487 -9.66 18.91 -3.95
CA VAL A 487 -8.86 18.44 -2.82
C VAL A 487 -7.97 19.51 -2.23
N ARG A 488 -7.70 19.40 -0.92
CA ARG A 488 -6.73 20.19 -0.16
C ARG A 488 -5.92 19.29 0.77
N ILE A 489 -4.69 19.69 1.04
CA ILE A 489 -3.78 18.97 1.94
C ILE A 489 -3.27 19.94 2.98
N VAL A 490 -3.59 19.67 4.25
CA VAL A 490 -3.17 20.44 5.41
C VAL A 490 -1.73 20.10 5.77
N LYS A 491 -0.88 21.12 5.83
CA LYS A 491 0.51 21.05 6.28
C LYS A 491 0.58 21.05 7.80
N TRP A 492 1.60 20.37 8.34
CA TRP A 492 1.84 20.25 9.78
C TRP A 492 3.34 20.09 10.04
N GLY A 493 3.73 20.00 11.32
CA GLY A 493 5.09 19.81 11.80
C GLY A 493 5.67 21.02 12.53
N LYS A 494 5.02 22.18 12.43
CA LYS A 494 5.34 23.41 13.17
C LYS A 494 4.10 24.33 13.27
N PRO A 495 4.07 25.26 14.23
CA PRO A 495 3.03 26.28 14.28
C PRO A 495 2.97 27.08 12.96
N GLY A 496 1.76 27.35 12.50
CA GLY A 496 1.53 28.07 11.24
C GLY A 496 2.04 27.36 9.98
N ALA A 497 2.30 26.05 10.03
CA ALA A 497 2.77 25.31 8.86
C ALA A 497 1.82 25.38 7.66
N ASP A 498 0.53 25.60 7.93
CA ASP A 498 -0.54 25.69 6.94
C ASP A 498 -1.05 27.12 6.71
N ASP A 499 -0.44 28.11 7.36
CA ASP A 499 -0.76 29.53 7.15
C ASP A 499 -0.31 29.92 5.73
N HIS A 500 -1.15 30.71 5.06
CA HIS A 500 -0.90 31.19 3.69
C HIS A 500 -0.55 32.66 3.65
#